data_AF-A0A662IQV4-F1
#
_entry.id   AF-A0A662IQV4-F1
#
_cell.length_a   1.000
_cell.length_b   1.000
_cell.length_c   1.000
_cell.angle_alpha   90.00
_cell.angle_beta   90.00
_cell.angle_gamma   90.00
#
_symmetry.space_group_name_H-M   'P 1'
#
loop_
_entity.id
_entity.type
_entity.pdbx_description
1 polymer ?
#
loop_
_entity_poly.entity_id
_entity_poly.type
_entity_poly.pdbx_seq_one_letter_code
_entity_poly.pdbx_strand_id
1 'polypeptide(L)' 'MIQCPVCGRFVCVVPTAPELDCWDERRGMCVLCAKEMPRQKACPNCGAVMPQEARFCGICGHKLPEG' A
#
# COMPACT_ATOMS: atom_id res chain seq x y z
N MET A 1 -1.96 15.71 15.44
CA MET A 1 -1.04 14.59 15.11
C MET A 1 -1.82 13.30 15.19
N ILE A 2 -1.58 12.35 14.29
CA ILE A 2 -2.26 11.05 14.23
C ILE A 2 -1.21 9.93 14.30
N GLN A 3 -1.57 8.75 14.79
CA GLN A 3 -0.65 7.63 14.89
C GLN A 3 -0.74 6.73 13.64
N CYS A 4 0.39 6.41 13.02
CA CYS A 4 0.46 5.42 11.94
C CYS A 4 0.02 4.03 12.45
N PRO A 5 -1.00 3.38 11.86
CA PRO A 5 -1.46 2.06 12.30
C PRO A 5 -0.46 0.94 11.99
N VAL A 6 0.51 1.19 11.09
CA VAL A 6 1.52 0.21 10.67
C VAL A 6 2.75 0.25 11.59
N CYS A 7 3.30 1.44 11.85
CA CYS A 7 4.56 1.59 12.60
C CYS A 7 4.42 2.28 13.96
N GLY A 8 3.23 2.77 14.32
CA GLY A 8 2.98 3.42 15.60
C GLY A 8 3.54 4.83 15.76
N ARG A 9 4.19 5.40 14.73
CA ARG A 9 4.76 6.77 14.78
C ARG A 9 3.67 7.84 14.77
N PHE A 10 3.81 8.86 15.60
CA PHE A 10 2.96 10.06 15.55
C PHE A 10 3.39 10.96 14.39
N VAL A 11 2.44 11.33 13.54
CA VAL A 11 2.65 12.07 12.30
C VAL A 11 1.71 13.28 12.16
N CYS A 12 2.12 14.26 11.36
CA CYS A 12 1.31 15.43 11.03
C CYS A 12 0.38 15.12 9.84
N VAL A 13 -0.83 15.65 9.83
CA VAL A 13 -1.80 15.47 8.72
C VAL A 13 -1.67 16.52 7.63
N VAL A 14 -0.77 17.50 7.80
CA VAL A 14 -0.68 18.68 6.93
C VAL A 14 0.63 18.63 6.14
N PRO A 15 0.60 18.75 4.79
CA PRO A 15 1.77 18.66 3.92
C PRO A 15 2.66 19.91 3.90
N THR A 16 2.53 20.81 4.88
CA THR A 16 3.31 22.06 4.90
C THR A 16 4.75 21.88 5.41
N ALA A 17 5.12 20.68 5.87
CA ALA A 17 6.47 20.36 6.31
C ALA A 17 7.20 19.50 5.26
N PRO A 18 8.39 19.93 4.77
CA PRO A 18 9.21 19.15 3.84
C PRO A 18 9.96 17.98 4.50
N GLU A 19 9.81 17.78 5.81
CA GLU A 19 10.50 16.73 6.54
C GLU A 19 9.57 15.52 6.69
N LEU A 20 10.08 14.38 6.23
CA LEU A 20 9.44 13.06 6.14
C LEU A 20 8.63 12.75 7.40
N ASP A 21 7.56 11.94 7.26
CA ASP A 21 6.58 11.56 8.29
C ASP A 21 5.26 12.37 8.31
N CYS A 22 4.76 12.87 7.17
CA CYS A 22 3.35 13.28 7.06
C CYS A 22 2.40 12.06 6.89
N TRP A 23 1.11 12.24 7.15
CA TRP A 23 0.05 11.27 6.90
C TRP A 23 -0.39 11.28 5.42
N ASP A 24 -0.53 10.11 4.81
CA ASP A 24 -1.13 9.92 3.49
C ASP A 24 -2.62 9.61 3.65
N GLU A 25 -3.49 10.60 3.40
CA GLU A 25 -4.94 10.43 3.52
C GLU A 25 -5.53 9.44 2.50
N ARG A 26 -4.86 9.21 1.36
CA ARG A 26 -5.33 8.23 0.36
C ARG A 26 -5.03 6.80 0.80
N ARG A 27 -3.91 6.59 1.48
CA ARG A 27 -3.48 5.26 1.94
C ARG A 27 -3.82 5.00 3.42
N GLY A 28 -4.19 6.02 4.19
CA GLY A 28 -4.56 5.90 5.60
C GLY A 28 -3.39 5.50 6.51
N MET A 29 -2.17 5.95 6.19
CA MET A 29 -0.95 5.64 6.96
C MET A 29 0.13 6.71 6.73
N CYS A 30 1.27 6.66 7.44
CA CYS A 30 2.35 7.61 7.19
C CYS A 30 2.97 7.42 5.79
N VAL A 31 3.50 8.49 5.18
CA VAL A 31 4.09 8.47 3.82
C VAL A 31 5.22 7.46 3.65
N LEU A 32 5.95 7.12 4.71
CA LEU A 32 7.01 6.11 4.69
C LEU A 32 6.42 4.70 4.56
N CYS A 33 5.54 4.28 5.48
CA CYS A 33 4.87 2.99 5.40
C CYS A 33 3.99 2.87 4.14
N ALA A 34 3.37 3.98 3.74
CA ALA A 34 2.66 4.07 2.47
C ALA A 34 3.58 3.72 1.29
N LYS A 35 4.81 4.27 1.23
CA LYS A 35 5.76 3.97 0.16
C LYS A 35 6.21 2.51 0.16
N GLU A 36 6.36 1.91 1.33
CA GLU A 36 6.78 0.52 1.49
C GLU A 36 5.68 -0.50 1.17
N MET A 37 4.40 -0.07 1.17
CA MET A 37 3.30 -0.95 0.80
C MET A 37 3.36 -1.27 -0.70
N PRO A 38 3.58 -2.54 -1.10
CA PRO A 38 3.67 -2.92 -2.50
C PRO A 38 2.34 -2.65 -3.21
N ARG A 39 2.42 -2.25 -4.47
CA ARG A 39 1.22 -2.11 -5.31
C ARG A 39 0.56 -3.49 -5.43
N GLN A 40 -0.75 -3.51 -5.52
CA GLN A 40 -1.53 -4.74 -5.61
C GLN A 40 -2.38 -4.72 -6.89
N LYS A 41 -2.69 -5.91 -7.40
CA LYS A 41 -3.58 -6.13 -8.54
C LYS A 41 -4.58 -7.24 -8.20
N ALA A 42 -5.80 -7.09 -8.70
CA ALA A 42 -6.81 -8.14 -8.56
C ALA A 42 -6.60 -9.23 -9.63
N CYS A 43 -6.77 -10.49 -9.25
CA CYS A 43 -6.81 -11.59 -10.19
C CYS A 43 -8.06 -11.48 -11.08
N PRO A 44 -7.94 -11.46 -12.42
CA PRO A 44 -9.11 -11.33 -13.29
C PRO A 44 -10.00 -12.59 -13.28
N ASN A 45 -9.49 -13.72 -12.80
CA ASN A 45 -10.22 -14.98 -12.75
C ASN A 45 -11.03 -15.14 -11.45
N CYS A 46 -10.42 -14.87 -10.29
CA CYS A 46 -11.06 -15.11 -8.99
C CYS A 46 -11.26 -13.85 -8.13
N GLY A 47 -10.74 -12.70 -8.54
CA GLY A 47 -10.82 -11.44 -7.78
C GLY A 47 -9.83 -11.31 -6.61
N ALA A 48 -9.05 -12.36 -6.31
CA ALA A 48 -8.07 -12.31 -5.23
C ALA A 48 -7.04 -11.20 -5.45
N VAL A 49 -6.77 -10.42 -4.41
CA VAL A 49 -5.80 -9.34 -4.47
C VAL A 49 -4.40 -9.91 -4.24
N MET A 50 -3.49 -9.63 -5.17
CA MET A 50 -2.13 -10.14 -5.19
C MET A 50 -1.14 -8.98 -5.34
N PRO A 51 0.13 -9.13 -4.91
CA PRO A 51 1.17 -8.16 -5.20
C PRO A 51 1.30 -7.90 -6.71
N GLN A 52 1.66 -6.69 -7.12
CA GLN A 52 1.77 -6.32 -8.53
C GLN A 52 2.84 -7.16 -9.24
N GLU A 53 3.87 -7.58 -8.50
CA GLU A 53 4.99 -8.41 -8.96
C GLU A 53 4.59 -9.89 -9.10
N ALA A 54 3.43 -10.30 -8.58
CA ALA A 54 2.97 -11.68 -8.66
C ALA A 54 2.71 -12.07 -10.12
N ARG A 55 3.36 -13.15 -10.58
CA ARG A 55 3.18 -13.70 -11.94
C ARG A 55 2.01 -14.67 -12.03
N PHE A 56 1.62 -15.28 -10.92
CA PHE A 56 0.53 -16.24 -10.82
C PHE A 56 -0.32 -15.95 -9.59
N CYS A 57 -1.61 -16.26 -9.67
CA CYS A 57 -2.51 -16.16 -8.54
C CYS A 57 -2.23 -17.29 -7.55
N GLY A 58 -1.88 -16.95 -6.30
CA GLY A 58 -1.67 -17.93 -5.25
C GLY A 58 -2.95 -18.65 -4.78
N ILE A 59 -4.13 -18.16 -5.21
CA ILE A 59 -5.42 -18.73 -4.84
C ILE A 59 -5.94 -19.70 -5.91
N CYS A 60 -5.98 -19.28 -7.18
CA CYS A 60 -6.54 -20.09 -8.27
C CYS A 60 -5.52 -20.58 -9.31
N GLY A 61 -4.25 -20.22 -9.20
CA GLY A 61 -3.20 -20.62 -10.13
C GLY A 61 -3.20 -19.88 -11.48
N HIS A 62 -4.17 -18.98 -11.72
CA HIS A 62 -4.25 -18.24 -12.98
C HIS A 62 -3.02 -17.34 -13.19
N LYS A 63 -2.48 -17.32 -14.41
CA LYS A 63 -1.39 -16.41 -14.77
C LYS A 63 -1.89 -14.97 -14.71
N LEU A 64 -1.22 -14.14 -13.93
CA LEU A 64 -1.60 -12.73 -13.79
C LEU A 64 -0.96 -11.92 -14.92
N PRO A 65 -1.67 -10.92 -15.47
CA PRO A 65 -1.06 -9.98 -16.40
C PRO A 65 0.11 -9.27 -15.72
N GLU A 66 1.22 -9.14 -16.44
CA GLU A 66 2.34 -8.29 -16.03
C GLU A 66 1.83 -6.84 -16.15
N GLY A 67 1.89 -6.11 -15.03
CA GLY A 67 1.30 -4.78 -14.90
C GLY A 67 2.23 -3.67 -15.37
#